data_AF-A0A255PLG7-F1
#
_entry.id   AF-A0A255PLG7-F1
#
_cell.length_a   1.000
_cell.length_b   1.000
_cell.length_c   1.000
_cell.angle_alpha   90.00
_cell.angle_beta   90.00
_cell.angle_gamma   90.00
#
_symmetry.space_group_name_H-M   'P 1'
#
loop_
_entity.id
_entity.type
_entity.pdbx_description
1 polymer ?
#
loop_
_entity_poly.entity_id
_entity_poly.type
_entity_poly.pdbx_seq_one_letter_code
_entity_poly.pdbx_strand_id
1 'polypeptide(L)'
;MSVPYETAAYEPAESPESPEEHLARLLGRALNSFELPDEVIRRLECALAHDSSLHSAYHSAGLHRETYRHTWLLTDGSAVTLWELVHNPTPGSAAEHEVYVDEEELQAATARLGLPPDTRDVELPAMMRLWAIPEPRHVFASDDSADHARRLLRRAENPDRPGARTAALLATATAHQITQAFGRPGRAGRTGLSYALYEHAFLLPDGTEISLWEVEHTATPDGRHMCEVYMSEDAARDAMERRAARQG
;
A
#
# COMPACT_ATOMS: atom_id res chain seq x y z
N MET A 1 42.68 -7.10 32.53
CA MET A 1 41.80 -8.17 32.04
C MET A 1 41.05 -7.59 30.85
N SER A 2 41.36 -8.04 29.63
CA SER A 2 40.70 -7.58 28.41
C SER A 2 39.77 -8.69 27.95
N VAL A 3 38.46 -8.42 27.95
CA VAL A 3 37.46 -9.31 27.34
C VAL A 3 37.50 -9.11 25.82
N PRO A 4 37.68 -10.18 25.02
CA PRO A 4 37.56 -10.07 23.57
C PRO A 4 36.08 -9.98 23.21
N TYR A 5 35.70 -8.98 22.42
CA TYR A 5 34.39 -8.98 21.77
C TYR A 5 34.50 -9.85 20.52
N GLU A 6 33.85 -11.00 20.56
CA GLU A 6 33.68 -11.89 19.44
C GLU A 6 32.69 -11.22 18.48
N THR A 7 33.21 -10.66 17.39
CA THR A 7 32.39 -10.02 16.36
C THR A 7 31.62 -11.11 15.62
N ALA A 8 30.40 -11.38 16.08
CA ALA A 8 29.45 -12.18 15.31
C ALA A 8 29.30 -11.51 13.93
N ALA A 9 29.66 -12.23 12.89
CA ALA A 9 29.53 -11.77 11.51
C ALA A 9 28.05 -11.44 11.27
N TYR A 10 27.78 -10.15 11.03
CA TYR A 10 26.49 -9.66 10.60
C TYR A 10 26.18 -10.30 9.25
N GLU A 11 25.24 -11.25 9.22
CA GLU A 11 24.71 -11.77 7.96
C GLU A 11 24.02 -10.61 7.23
N PRO A 12 24.42 -10.28 5.99
CA PRO A 12 23.79 -9.21 5.24
C PRO A 12 22.34 -9.59 4.93
N ALA A 13 21.40 -8.72 5.31
CA ALA A 13 19.98 -8.86 4.97
C ALA A 13 19.82 -9.12 3.46
N GLU A 14 19.03 -10.13 3.13
CA GLU A 14 18.70 -10.55 1.77
C GLU A 14 18.40 -9.32 0.89
N SER A 15 19.01 -9.30 -0.29
CA SER A 15 18.74 -8.25 -1.29
C SER A 15 17.23 -8.19 -1.58
N PRO A 16 16.63 -7.00 -1.70
CA PRO A 16 15.24 -6.89 -2.09
C PRO A 16 15.03 -7.57 -3.45
N GLU A 17 13.98 -8.40 -3.56
CA GLU A 17 13.56 -9.04 -4.81
C GLU A 17 13.39 -7.97 -5.89
N SER A 18 14.02 -8.16 -7.04
CA SER A 18 13.86 -7.26 -8.20
C SER A 18 12.48 -7.43 -8.84
N PRO A 19 11.97 -6.42 -9.59
CA PRO A 19 10.71 -6.55 -10.32
C PRO A 19 10.68 -7.77 -11.26
N GLU A 20 11.81 -8.10 -11.87
CA GLU A 20 11.99 -9.28 -12.72
C GLU A 20 11.92 -10.59 -11.93
N GLU A 21 12.58 -10.68 -10.77
CA GLU A 21 12.52 -11.85 -9.89
C GLU A 21 11.11 -12.06 -9.34
N HIS A 22 10.43 -10.98 -8.92
CA HIS A 22 9.04 -11.05 -8.44
C HIS A 22 8.09 -11.52 -9.54
N LEU A 23 8.25 -10.99 -10.76
CA LEU A 23 7.49 -11.45 -11.93
C LEU A 23 7.75 -12.95 -12.20
N ALA A 24 9.01 -13.37 -12.23
CA ALA A 24 9.37 -14.78 -12.45
C ALA A 24 8.78 -15.70 -11.37
N ARG A 25 8.80 -15.29 -10.10
CA ARG A 25 8.20 -16.02 -8.98
C ARG A 25 6.68 -16.08 -9.07
N LEU A 26 6.04 -15.02 -9.55
CA LEU A 26 4.59 -14.98 -9.76
C LEU A 26 4.18 -15.91 -10.90
N LEU A 27 4.83 -15.79 -12.06
CA LEU A 27 4.56 -16.63 -13.23
C LEU A 27 4.90 -18.11 -12.98
N GLY A 28 5.96 -18.38 -12.23
CA GLY A 28 6.41 -19.74 -11.94
C GLY A 28 5.51 -20.53 -11.00
N ARG A 29 4.69 -19.86 -10.17
CA ARG A 29 3.71 -20.51 -9.28
C ARG A 29 2.29 -20.51 -9.83
N ALA A 30 1.96 -19.56 -10.70
CA ALA A 30 0.62 -19.40 -11.25
C ALA A 30 0.28 -20.53 -12.24
N LEU A 31 -0.86 -21.17 -12.03
CA LEU A 31 -1.38 -22.26 -12.85
C LEU A 31 -1.72 -21.82 -14.28
N ASN A 32 -2.10 -20.56 -14.46
CA ASN A 32 -2.55 -19.98 -15.72
C ASN A 32 -1.57 -18.93 -16.28
N SER A 33 -0.29 -18.98 -15.89
CA SER A 33 0.71 -18.01 -16.38
C SER A 33 0.84 -17.96 -17.91
N PHE A 34 0.51 -19.04 -18.60
CA PHE A 34 0.49 -19.14 -20.06
C PHE A 34 -0.66 -18.39 -20.74
N GLU A 35 -1.68 -17.95 -19.99
CA GLU A 35 -2.82 -17.20 -20.53
C GLU A 35 -2.57 -15.69 -20.55
N LEU A 36 -1.50 -15.23 -19.90
CA LEU A 36 -1.12 -13.82 -19.89
C LEU A 36 -0.61 -13.38 -21.28
N PRO A 37 -1.05 -12.22 -21.81
CA PRO A 37 -0.57 -11.73 -23.08
C PRO A 37 0.94 -11.45 -23.05
N ASP A 38 1.69 -11.94 -24.05
CA ASP A 38 3.14 -11.73 -24.17
C ASP A 38 3.55 -10.25 -24.10
N GLU A 39 2.70 -9.35 -24.64
CA GLU A 39 2.94 -7.91 -24.58
C GLU A 39 2.91 -7.36 -23.15
N VAL A 40 2.07 -7.91 -22.28
CA VAL A 40 2.04 -7.54 -20.86
C VAL A 40 3.33 -8.03 -20.19
N ILE A 41 3.73 -9.28 -20.42
CA ILE A 41 4.96 -9.85 -19.85
C ILE A 41 6.17 -9.01 -20.25
N ARG A 42 6.33 -8.71 -21.54
CA ARG A 42 7.44 -7.90 -22.07
C ARG A 42 7.49 -6.50 -21.47
N ARG A 43 6.34 -5.89 -21.19
CA ARG A 43 6.27 -4.59 -20.51
C ARG A 43 6.73 -4.70 -19.06
N LEU A 44 6.30 -5.74 -18.35
CA LEU A 44 6.64 -5.97 -16.95
C LEU A 44 8.12 -6.32 -16.74
N GLU A 45 8.77 -6.99 -17.70
CA GLU A 45 10.22 -7.22 -17.69
C GLU A 45 11.04 -5.92 -17.66
N CYS A 46 10.49 -4.84 -18.22
CA CYS A 46 11.14 -3.52 -18.22
C CYS A 46 10.73 -2.64 -17.02
N ALA A 47 10.05 -3.19 -16.02
CA ALA A 47 9.56 -2.44 -14.88
C ALA A 47 10.70 -1.91 -14.00
N LEU A 48 10.59 -0.66 -13.57
CA LEU A 48 11.53 0.02 -12.68
C LEU A 48 11.31 -0.38 -11.21
N ALA A 49 10.07 -0.66 -10.83
CA ALA A 49 9.67 -1.01 -9.48
C ALA A 49 8.42 -1.91 -9.49
N HIS A 50 8.20 -2.62 -8.40
CA HIS A 50 6.97 -3.36 -8.15
C HIS A 50 6.47 -3.12 -6.72
N ASP A 51 5.16 -3.24 -6.52
CA ASP A 51 4.48 -3.29 -5.23
C ASP A 51 3.52 -4.48 -5.21
N SER A 52 3.35 -5.11 -4.06
CA SER A 52 2.42 -6.23 -3.88
C SER A 52 1.64 -6.03 -2.58
N SER A 53 0.33 -5.93 -2.71
CA SER A 53 -0.58 -5.72 -1.57
C SER A 53 -1.67 -6.78 -1.54
N LEU A 54 -2.04 -7.22 -0.35
CA LEU A 54 -3.23 -8.06 -0.16
C LEU A 54 -4.48 -7.21 -0.40
N HIS A 55 -5.32 -7.63 -1.34
CA HIS A 55 -6.59 -6.97 -1.68
C HIS A 55 -7.74 -7.48 -0.81
N SER A 56 -7.87 -8.80 -0.67
CA SER A 56 -8.89 -9.45 0.15
C SER A 56 -8.42 -10.79 0.66
N ALA A 57 -8.97 -11.21 1.80
CA ALA A 57 -8.72 -12.55 2.35
C ALA A 57 -9.99 -13.10 2.97
N TYR A 58 -10.25 -14.37 2.70
CA TYR A 58 -11.34 -15.15 3.26
C TYR A 58 -10.75 -16.44 3.83
N HIS A 59 -10.99 -16.68 5.12
CA HIS A 59 -10.52 -17.88 5.81
C HIS A 59 -11.70 -18.46 6.61
N SER A 60 -12.18 -19.64 6.24
CA SER A 60 -13.23 -20.32 7.01
C SER A 60 -13.15 -21.83 6.84
N ALA A 61 -13.39 -22.57 7.94
CA ALA A 61 -13.50 -24.04 7.93
C ALA A 61 -12.35 -24.79 7.19
N GLY A 62 -11.13 -24.24 7.22
CA GLY A 62 -9.96 -24.81 6.55
C GLY A 62 -9.85 -24.47 5.05
N LEU A 63 -10.81 -23.75 4.49
CA LEU A 63 -10.73 -23.08 3.19
C LEU A 63 -10.11 -21.69 3.36
N HIS A 64 -9.23 -21.33 2.44
CA HIS A 64 -8.66 -20.00 2.32
C HIS A 64 -8.76 -19.51 0.88
N ARG A 65 -9.02 -18.23 0.74
CA ARG A 65 -8.93 -17.48 -0.50
C ARG A 65 -8.29 -16.14 -0.18
N GLU A 66 -7.18 -15.83 -0.81
CA GLU A 66 -6.53 -14.53 -0.74
C GLU A 66 -6.41 -13.97 -2.14
N THR A 67 -6.66 -12.69 -2.28
CA THR A 67 -6.49 -11.97 -3.53
C THR A 67 -5.41 -10.93 -3.31
N TYR A 68 -4.38 -10.91 -4.15
CA TYR A 68 -3.31 -9.92 -4.12
C TYR A 68 -3.35 -9.04 -5.37
N ARG A 69 -2.95 -7.79 -5.19
CA ARG A 69 -2.74 -6.82 -6.25
C ARG A 69 -1.26 -6.55 -6.39
N HIS A 70 -0.70 -6.88 -7.55
CA HIS A 70 0.68 -6.61 -7.89
C HIS A 70 0.74 -5.46 -8.89
N THR A 71 1.44 -4.38 -8.57
CA THR A 71 1.54 -3.20 -9.43
C THR A 71 2.98 -2.97 -9.82
N TRP A 72 3.26 -2.79 -11.10
CA TRP A 72 4.58 -2.47 -11.63
C TRP A 72 4.59 -1.06 -12.21
N LEU A 73 5.67 -0.32 -11.95
CA LEU A 73 5.94 0.97 -12.55
C LEU A 73 6.86 0.79 -13.76
N LEU A 74 6.43 1.23 -14.93
CA LEU A 74 7.18 1.13 -16.18
C LEU A 74 8.09 2.33 -16.41
N THR A 75 9.01 2.18 -17.37
CA THR A 75 9.96 3.24 -17.78
C THR A 75 9.30 4.46 -18.44
N ASP A 76 8.10 4.29 -18.98
CA ASP A 76 7.28 5.37 -19.55
C ASP A 76 6.45 6.12 -18.48
N GLY A 77 6.59 5.74 -17.20
CA GLY A 77 5.85 6.31 -16.07
C GLY A 77 4.43 5.73 -15.88
N SER A 78 3.98 4.83 -16.76
CA SER A 78 2.71 4.13 -16.58
C SER A 78 2.80 2.99 -15.56
N ALA A 79 1.65 2.59 -15.00
CA ALA A 79 1.55 1.44 -14.12
C ALA A 79 0.75 0.30 -14.76
N VAL A 80 1.19 -0.93 -14.53
CA VAL A 80 0.46 -2.15 -14.91
C VAL A 80 0.15 -2.94 -13.66
N THR A 81 -1.07 -3.44 -13.56
CA THR A 81 -1.53 -4.25 -12.42
C THR A 81 -1.81 -5.67 -12.87
N LEU A 82 -1.35 -6.65 -12.09
CA LEU A 82 -1.80 -8.04 -12.17
C LEU A 82 -2.47 -8.40 -10.84
N TRP A 83 -3.50 -9.22 -10.94
CA TRP A 83 -4.26 -9.76 -9.82
C TRP A 83 -3.86 -11.21 -9.59
N GLU A 84 -3.49 -11.58 -8.38
CA GLU A 84 -3.25 -12.97 -8.00
C GLU A 84 -4.39 -13.46 -7.12
N LEU A 85 -4.93 -14.63 -7.46
CA LEU A 85 -5.87 -15.39 -6.64
C LEU A 85 -5.14 -16.59 -6.05
N VAL A 86 -5.09 -16.66 -4.73
CA VAL A 86 -4.52 -17.78 -3.97
C VAL A 86 -5.65 -18.49 -3.26
N HIS A 87 -5.93 -19.74 -3.59
CA HIS A 87 -7.01 -20.49 -2.96
C HIS A 87 -6.63 -21.93 -2.71
N ASN A 88 -7.32 -22.62 -1.81
CA ASN A 88 -7.23 -24.06 -1.74
C ASN A 88 -8.55 -24.71 -2.23
N PRO A 89 -8.48 -25.68 -3.16
CA PRO A 89 -9.69 -26.30 -3.70
C PRO A 89 -10.44 -27.13 -2.65
N THR A 90 -9.74 -27.58 -1.59
CA THR A 90 -10.33 -28.35 -0.49
C THR A 90 -9.68 -28.00 0.85
N PRO A 91 -10.38 -28.21 1.99
CA PRO A 91 -9.80 -27.91 3.29
C PRO A 91 -8.48 -28.66 3.53
N GLY A 92 -7.40 -27.91 3.78
CA GLY A 92 -6.07 -28.47 4.05
C GLY A 92 -5.30 -28.96 2.82
N SER A 93 -5.78 -28.76 1.59
CA SER A 93 -4.93 -28.94 0.40
C SER A 93 -3.93 -27.80 0.25
N ALA A 94 -2.91 -28.01 -0.57
CA ALA A 94 -1.98 -26.96 -0.95
C ALA A 94 -2.72 -25.79 -1.63
N ALA A 95 -2.15 -24.59 -1.49
CA ALA A 95 -2.63 -23.40 -2.16
C ALA A 95 -2.32 -23.50 -3.66
N GLU A 96 -3.32 -23.18 -4.46
CA GLU A 96 -3.25 -22.96 -5.90
C GLU A 96 -3.21 -21.45 -6.16
N HIS A 97 -2.47 -21.07 -7.21
CA HIS A 97 -2.23 -19.68 -7.56
C HIS A 97 -2.72 -19.45 -9.00
N GLU A 98 -3.52 -18.42 -9.21
CA GLU A 98 -3.98 -17.97 -10.53
C GLU A 98 -3.69 -16.47 -10.68
N VAL A 99 -3.38 -16.01 -11.88
CA VAL A 99 -3.00 -14.62 -12.15
C VAL A 99 -3.81 -14.06 -13.32
N TYR A 100 -4.33 -12.84 -13.16
CA TYR A 100 -5.21 -12.18 -14.10
C TYR A 100 -4.74 -10.76 -14.39
N VAL A 101 -4.93 -10.30 -15.64
CA VAL A 101 -4.66 -8.90 -16.00
C VAL A 101 -5.84 -8.01 -15.59
N ASP A 102 -7.06 -8.56 -15.70
CA ASP A 102 -8.31 -7.84 -15.43
C ASP A 102 -8.92 -8.26 -14.08
N GLU A 103 -9.48 -7.27 -13.38
CA GLU A 103 -10.22 -7.50 -12.15
C GLU A 103 -11.52 -8.28 -12.42
N GLU A 104 -12.19 -8.07 -13.57
CA GLU A 104 -13.40 -8.80 -13.95
C GLU A 104 -13.13 -10.30 -14.12
N GLU A 105 -11.99 -10.67 -14.71
CA GLU A 105 -11.58 -12.06 -14.86
C GLU A 105 -11.29 -12.71 -13.50
N LEU A 106 -10.61 -11.97 -12.61
CA LEU A 106 -10.40 -12.37 -11.22
C LEU A 106 -11.73 -12.58 -10.48
N GLN A 107 -12.71 -11.70 -10.67
CA GLN A 107 -14.02 -11.85 -10.04
C GLN A 107 -14.76 -13.07 -10.57
N ALA A 108 -14.73 -13.32 -11.88
CA ALA A 108 -15.25 -14.53 -12.48
C ALA A 108 -14.54 -15.78 -11.92
N ALA A 109 -13.22 -15.72 -11.73
CA ALA A 109 -12.44 -16.79 -11.13
C ALA A 109 -12.86 -17.08 -9.69
N THR A 110 -12.99 -16.02 -8.89
CA THR A 110 -13.42 -16.08 -7.50
C THR A 110 -14.82 -16.68 -7.36
N ALA A 111 -15.75 -16.34 -8.26
CA ALA A 111 -17.11 -16.88 -8.26
C ALA A 111 -17.15 -18.41 -8.49
N ARG A 112 -16.19 -18.98 -9.22
CA ARG A 112 -16.10 -20.44 -9.46
C ARG A 112 -15.82 -21.24 -8.18
N LEU A 113 -15.20 -20.61 -7.17
CA LEU A 113 -14.82 -21.28 -5.92
C LEU A 113 -16.02 -21.56 -4.99
N GLY A 114 -17.21 -21.00 -5.28
CA GLY A 114 -18.40 -21.18 -4.45
C GLY A 114 -18.28 -20.60 -3.04
N LEU A 115 -17.19 -19.85 -2.77
CA LEU A 115 -16.97 -19.09 -1.56
C LEU A 115 -17.75 -17.76 -1.64
N PRO A 116 -18.09 -17.13 -0.50
CA PRO A 116 -18.75 -15.85 -0.50
C PRO A 116 -17.99 -14.88 -1.42
N PRO A 117 -18.66 -14.24 -2.38
CA PRO A 117 -17.99 -13.33 -3.30
C PRO A 117 -17.28 -12.24 -2.51
N ASP A 118 -16.26 -11.63 -3.12
CA ASP A 118 -15.60 -10.47 -2.55
C ASP A 118 -16.59 -9.31 -2.52
N THR A 119 -17.48 -9.33 -1.55
CA THR A 119 -18.66 -8.49 -1.46
C THR A 119 -18.31 -7.30 -0.62
N ARG A 120 -18.06 -6.17 -1.26
CA ARG A 120 -18.25 -4.87 -0.60
C ARG A 120 -19.70 -4.42 -0.55
N ASP A 121 -20.61 -5.11 -1.24
CA ASP A 121 -22.03 -4.76 -1.25
C ASP A 121 -22.91 -5.95 -0.91
N VAL A 122 -23.24 -6.06 0.38
CA VAL A 122 -24.41 -6.80 0.82
C VAL A 122 -25.61 -5.91 0.58
N GLU A 123 -26.46 -6.23 -0.40
CA GLU A 123 -27.75 -5.54 -0.59
C GLU A 123 -28.65 -5.77 0.64
N LEU A 124 -28.58 -4.86 1.60
CA LEU A 124 -29.43 -4.87 2.78
C LEU A 124 -30.76 -4.13 2.51
N PRO A 125 -31.89 -4.63 3.06
CA PRO A 125 -33.21 -4.03 2.89
C PRO A 125 -33.20 -2.54 3.25
N ALA A 126 -33.88 -1.73 2.45
CA ALA A 126 -33.86 -0.26 2.49
C ALA A 126 -34.10 0.37 3.88
N MET A 127 -34.74 -0.36 4.79
CA MET A 127 -35.03 0.09 6.15
C MET A 127 -33.82 0.01 7.11
N MET A 128 -32.77 -0.75 6.79
CA MET A 128 -31.50 -0.80 7.56
C MET A 128 -30.44 0.22 7.06
N ARG A 129 -30.59 0.81 5.87
CA ARG A 129 -29.63 1.80 5.33
C ARG A 129 -29.53 3.07 6.17
N LEU A 130 -30.53 3.36 7.00
CA LEU A 130 -30.52 4.53 7.87
C LEU A 130 -29.62 4.37 9.11
N TRP A 131 -29.22 3.14 9.46
CA TRP A 131 -28.34 2.85 10.60
C TRP A 131 -27.09 2.04 10.21
N ALA A 132 -26.69 2.08 8.94
CA ALA A 132 -25.40 1.52 8.54
C ALA A 132 -24.28 2.41 9.12
N ILE A 133 -23.78 2.03 10.29
CA ILE A 133 -22.51 2.53 10.80
C ILE A 133 -21.46 2.08 9.78
N PRO A 134 -20.74 2.98 9.11
CA PRO A 134 -19.70 2.60 8.16
C PRO A 134 -18.74 1.61 8.83
N GLU A 135 -18.44 0.48 8.18
CA GLU A 135 -17.34 -0.34 8.66
C GLU A 135 -16.07 0.53 8.63
N PRO A 136 -15.32 0.65 9.74
CA PRO A 136 -14.15 1.51 9.80
C PRO A 136 -13.17 1.08 8.73
N ARG A 137 -12.77 1.99 7.85
CA ARG A 137 -11.73 1.74 6.84
C ARG A 137 -10.37 1.45 7.49
N HIS A 138 -10.27 1.78 8.78
CA HIS A 138 -9.05 1.84 9.56
C HIS A 138 -9.26 1.21 10.94
N VAL A 139 -8.29 0.42 11.39
CA VAL A 139 -8.14 0.02 12.79
C VAL A 139 -7.49 1.18 13.54
N PHE A 140 -8.32 2.06 14.08
CA PHE A 140 -7.84 3.25 14.75
C PHE A 140 -7.27 2.97 16.14
N ALA A 141 -6.11 3.56 16.43
CA ALA A 141 -5.60 3.68 17.80
C ALA A 141 -6.27 4.90 18.47
N SER A 142 -6.80 4.72 19.68
CA SER A 142 -7.59 5.76 20.36
C SER A 142 -6.75 6.83 21.08
N ASP A 143 -5.44 6.63 21.24
CA ASP A 143 -4.63 7.47 22.13
C ASP A 143 -3.78 8.50 21.35
N ASP A 144 -3.68 9.71 21.91
CA ASP A 144 -2.82 10.83 21.48
C ASP A 144 -3.03 11.38 20.04
N SER A 145 -4.18 11.12 19.42
CA SER A 145 -4.50 11.51 18.04
C SER A 145 -4.38 13.01 17.75
N ALA A 146 -4.86 13.86 18.66
CA ALA A 146 -4.75 15.31 18.52
C ALA A 146 -3.29 15.80 18.61
N ASP A 147 -2.47 15.21 19.48
CA ASP A 147 -1.05 15.57 19.55
C ASP A 147 -0.27 15.02 18.35
N HIS A 148 -0.63 13.83 17.86
CA HIS A 148 -0.08 13.28 16.62
C HIS A 148 -0.31 14.21 15.43
N ALA A 149 -1.55 14.66 15.21
CA ALA A 149 -1.86 15.65 14.19
C ALA A 149 -1.07 16.95 14.34
N ARG A 150 -0.93 17.44 15.58
CA ARG A 150 -0.16 18.67 15.87
C ARG A 150 1.32 18.50 15.50
N ARG A 151 1.93 17.36 15.80
CA ARG A 151 3.34 17.07 15.46
C ARG A 151 3.52 16.96 13.95
N LEU A 152 2.62 16.25 13.27
CA LEU A 152 2.62 16.08 11.82
C LEU A 152 2.58 17.44 11.09
N LEU A 153 1.61 18.29 11.42
CA LEU A 153 1.46 19.60 10.78
C LEU A 153 2.62 20.56 11.09
N ARG A 154 3.28 20.41 12.24
CA ARG A 154 4.48 21.21 12.58
C ARG A 154 5.70 20.79 11.77
N ARG A 155 5.83 19.51 11.44
CA ARG A 155 6.92 18.97 10.61
C ARG A 155 6.73 19.29 9.13
N ALA A 156 5.50 19.53 8.68
CA ALA A 156 5.21 19.90 7.30
C ALA A 156 5.88 21.22 6.90
N GLU A 157 6.79 21.15 5.95
CA GLU A 157 7.57 22.29 5.43
C GLU A 157 7.06 22.80 4.08
N ASN A 158 6.11 22.11 3.45
CA ASN A 158 5.55 22.55 2.17
C ASN A 158 4.70 23.84 2.31
N PRO A 159 4.79 24.79 1.35
CA PRO A 159 4.06 26.06 1.41
C PRO A 159 2.53 25.92 1.45
N ASP A 160 2.02 24.85 0.84
CA ASP A 160 0.61 24.51 0.71
C ASP A 160 0.12 23.51 1.78
N ARG A 161 0.87 23.37 2.87
CA ARG A 161 0.50 22.49 4.00
C ARG A 161 -0.90 22.83 4.55
N PRO A 162 -1.60 21.85 5.16
CA PRO A 162 -2.93 22.05 5.71
C PRO A 162 -3.01 23.24 6.67
N GLY A 163 -3.99 24.11 6.44
CA GLY A 163 -4.13 25.37 7.18
C GLY A 163 -4.78 25.24 8.56
N ALA A 164 -4.97 26.39 9.22
CA ALA A 164 -5.50 26.47 10.59
C ALA A 164 -6.88 25.81 10.77
N ARG A 165 -7.72 25.82 9.73
CA ARG A 165 -9.03 25.14 9.76
C ARG A 165 -8.88 23.63 9.92
N THR A 166 -7.98 23.01 9.15
CA THR A 166 -7.68 21.58 9.26
C THR A 166 -7.07 21.25 10.61
N ALA A 167 -6.13 22.08 11.09
CA ALA A 167 -5.53 21.90 12.40
C ALA A 167 -6.58 21.95 13.53
N ALA A 168 -7.55 22.85 13.45
CA ALA A 168 -8.64 22.95 14.42
C ALA A 168 -9.56 21.73 14.40
N LEU A 169 -9.84 21.17 13.21
CA LEU A 169 -10.60 19.92 13.08
C LEU A 169 -9.85 18.74 13.69
N LEU A 170 -8.57 18.57 13.33
CA LEU A 170 -7.74 17.46 13.81
C LEU A 170 -7.46 17.52 15.31
N ALA A 171 -7.51 18.70 15.93
CA ALA A 171 -7.45 18.85 17.38
C ALA A 171 -8.62 18.16 18.12
N THR A 172 -9.70 17.85 17.40
CA THR A 172 -10.86 17.11 17.93
C THR A 172 -10.80 15.61 17.65
N ALA A 173 -9.79 15.13 16.91
CA ALA A 173 -9.70 13.73 16.51
C ALA A 173 -9.67 12.80 17.72
N THR A 174 -10.51 11.78 17.69
CA THR A 174 -10.66 10.78 18.76
C THR A 174 -9.75 9.59 18.56
N ALA A 175 -9.34 9.32 17.32
CA ALA A 175 -8.51 8.18 16.98
C ALA A 175 -7.71 8.44 15.69
N HIS A 176 -6.59 7.74 15.49
CA HIS A 176 -5.82 7.83 14.24
C HIS A 176 -5.20 6.48 13.83
N GLN A 177 -4.93 6.33 12.55
CA GLN A 177 -4.16 5.24 11.97
C GLN A 177 -3.09 5.82 11.04
N ILE A 178 -1.93 5.17 11.02
CA ILE A 178 -0.84 5.49 10.10
C ILE A 178 -0.62 4.27 9.20
N THR A 179 -0.72 4.47 7.89
CA THR A 179 -0.51 3.43 6.89
C THR A 179 0.55 3.90 5.92
N GLN A 180 1.55 3.07 5.62
CA GLN A 180 2.52 3.39 4.57
C GLN A 180 1.93 3.01 3.21
N ALA A 181 1.67 4.00 2.37
CA ALA A 181 1.09 3.79 1.04
C ALA A 181 2.16 3.59 -0.04
N PHE A 182 3.38 4.11 0.17
CA PHE A 182 4.49 3.94 -0.77
C PHE A 182 5.86 4.09 -0.09
N GLY A 183 6.87 3.42 -0.65
CA GLY A 183 8.26 3.43 -0.16
C GLY A 183 8.52 2.33 0.87
N ARG A 184 9.80 1.94 1.03
CA ARG A 184 10.26 1.01 2.08
C ARG A 184 10.99 1.80 3.18
N PRO A 185 10.84 1.43 4.46
CA PRO A 185 11.69 1.97 5.51
C PRO A 185 13.17 1.67 5.20
N GLY A 186 13.98 2.71 4.99
CA GLY A 186 15.43 2.62 5.20
C GLY A 186 16.36 2.28 4.02
N ARG A 187 15.99 2.42 2.74
CA ARG A 187 16.99 2.37 1.66
C ARG A 187 16.76 3.41 0.57
N ALA A 188 17.69 4.36 0.49
CA ALA A 188 17.87 5.19 -0.69
C ALA A 188 18.23 4.29 -1.89
N GLY A 189 17.54 4.48 -3.01
CA GLY A 189 17.94 3.88 -4.28
C GLY A 189 19.32 4.38 -4.73
N ARG A 190 19.85 3.85 -5.84
CA ARG A 190 21.20 4.13 -6.38
C ARG A 190 21.52 5.64 -6.58
N THR A 191 20.53 6.51 -6.50
CA THR A 191 20.61 7.98 -6.57
C THR A 191 20.72 8.71 -5.22
N GLY A 192 20.71 8.01 -4.07
CA GLY A 192 20.85 8.63 -2.74
C GLY A 192 19.59 9.38 -2.24
N LEU A 193 18.52 9.39 -3.03
CA LEU A 193 17.23 9.99 -2.67
C LEU A 193 16.28 8.89 -2.15
N SER A 194 15.68 9.13 -0.99
CA SER A 194 14.61 8.30 -0.44
C SER A 194 13.29 9.05 -0.51
N TYR A 195 12.21 8.37 -0.88
CA TYR A 195 10.83 8.84 -0.77
C TYR A 195 10.00 7.79 -0.03
N ALA A 196 9.14 8.24 0.87
CA ALA A 196 8.09 7.46 1.50
C ALA A 196 6.79 8.28 1.55
N LEU A 197 5.66 7.61 1.36
CA LEU A 197 4.33 8.19 1.45
C LEU A 197 3.56 7.47 2.56
N TYR A 198 3.03 8.24 3.49
CA TYR A 198 2.18 7.75 4.58
C TYR A 198 0.81 8.40 4.51
N GLU A 199 -0.22 7.60 4.72
CA GLU A 199 -1.55 8.07 5.07
C GLU A 199 -1.66 8.16 6.59
N HIS A 200 -2.12 9.32 7.07
CA HIS A 200 -2.57 9.53 8.43
C HIS A 200 -4.08 9.74 8.43
N ALA A 201 -4.83 8.69 8.67
CA ALA A 201 -6.27 8.75 8.81
C ALA A 201 -6.62 9.14 10.25
N PHE A 202 -7.53 10.09 10.42
CA PHE A 202 -8.04 10.54 11.71
C PHE A 202 -9.55 10.38 11.78
N LEU A 203 -10.03 9.80 12.88
CA LEU A 203 -11.45 9.71 13.19
C LEU A 203 -11.89 10.94 14.01
N LEU A 204 -12.94 11.61 13.56
CA LEU A 204 -13.54 12.76 14.24
C LEU A 204 -14.67 12.34 15.18
N PRO A 205 -15.11 13.21 16.12
CA PRO A 205 -16.18 12.89 17.06
C PRO A 205 -17.54 12.60 16.40
N ASP A 206 -17.75 13.08 15.18
CA ASP A 206 -18.97 12.85 14.40
C ASP A 206 -18.93 11.53 13.60
N GLY A 207 -17.85 10.74 13.74
CA GLY A 207 -17.64 9.49 13.02
C GLY A 207 -17.07 9.67 11.60
N THR A 208 -16.79 10.91 11.18
CA THR A 208 -16.16 11.19 9.89
C THR A 208 -14.66 10.91 9.94
N GLU A 209 -14.12 10.37 8.86
CA GLU A 209 -12.68 10.18 8.69
C GLU A 209 -12.08 11.29 7.82
N ILE A 210 -10.89 11.76 8.20
CA ILE A 210 -10.09 12.69 7.39
C ILE A 210 -8.67 12.13 7.26
N SER A 211 -8.18 12.04 6.02
CA SER A 211 -6.82 11.59 5.74
C SER A 211 -5.90 12.77 5.43
N LEU A 212 -4.71 12.75 6.01
CA LEU A 212 -3.58 13.57 5.59
C LEU A 212 -2.50 12.68 4.97
N TRP A 213 -1.87 13.16 3.91
CA TRP A 213 -0.86 12.41 3.17
C TRP A 213 0.51 13.04 3.41
N GLU A 214 1.40 12.32 4.09
CA GLU A 214 2.77 12.73 4.39
C GLU A 214 3.74 12.16 3.36
N VAL A 215 4.50 13.04 2.70
CA VAL A 215 5.66 12.67 1.90
C VAL A 215 6.91 12.94 2.73
N GLU A 216 7.64 11.88 3.08
CA GLU A 216 8.98 12.00 3.64
C GLU A 216 10.03 11.79 2.54
N HIS A 217 10.97 12.72 2.38
CA HIS A 217 12.03 12.57 1.38
C HIS A 217 13.35 13.25 1.72
N THR A 218 14.42 12.89 1.00
CA THR A 218 15.74 13.55 1.07
C THR A 218 16.10 14.37 -0.17
N ALA A 219 15.15 14.55 -1.10
CA ALA A 219 15.30 15.35 -2.31
C ALA A 219 15.31 16.87 -2.09
N THR A 220 16.11 17.33 -1.12
CA THR A 220 16.39 18.74 -0.87
C THR A 220 17.80 19.09 -1.38
N PRO A 221 18.10 20.36 -1.68
CA PRO A 221 19.43 20.77 -2.15
C PRO A 221 20.59 20.39 -1.20
N ASP A 222 20.30 20.24 0.09
CA ASP A 222 21.21 19.88 1.17
C ASP A 222 21.10 18.40 1.62
N GLY A 223 20.21 17.61 0.99
CA GLY A 223 20.01 16.19 1.28
C GLY A 223 19.36 15.88 2.64
N ARG A 224 18.86 16.88 3.36
CA ARG A 224 18.20 16.69 4.65
C ARG A 224 16.83 16.05 4.48
N HIS A 225 16.37 15.37 5.53
CA HIS A 225 14.99 14.89 5.61
C HIS A 225 14.01 16.06 5.56
N MET A 226 13.03 15.93 4.69
CA MET A 226 11.95 16.86 4.44
C MET A 226 10.63 16.14 4.61
N CYS A 227 9.69 16.77 5.30
CA CYS A 227 8.32 16.27 5.45
C CYS A 227 7.36 17.27 4.80
N GLU A 228 6.50 16.76 3.94
CA GLU A 228 5.46 17.54 3.29
C GLU A 228 4.12 16.87 3.55
N VAL A 229 3.08 17.65 3.81
CA VAL A 229 1.76 17.11 4.16
C VAL A 229 0.71 17.70 3.23
N TYR A 230 -0.17 16.84 2.71
CA TYR A 230 -1.19 17.18 1.73
C TYR A 230 -2.57 16.68 2.17
N MET A 231 -3.62 17.30 1.63
CA MET A 231 -5.02 16.95 1.92
C MET A 231 -5.56 15.81 1.04
N SER A 232 -4.81 15.40 0.00
CA SER A 232 -5.17 14.28 -0.88
C SER A 232 -3.93 13.50 -1.31
N GLU A 233 -4.14 12.23 -1.64
CA GLU A 233 -3.10 11.34 -2.17
C GLU A 233 -2.55 11.88 -3.50
N ASP A 234 -3.43 12.28 -4.40
CA ASP A 234 -3.05 12.81 -5.72
C ASP A 234 -2.12 14.02 -5.59
N ALA A 235 -2.41 14.95 -4.69
CA ALA A 235 -1.56 16.13 -4.47
C ALA A 235 -0.18 15.74 -3.92
N ALA A 236 -0.11 14.71 -3.07
CA ALA A 236 1.14 14.17 -2.56
C ALA A 236 1.94 13.48 -3.68
N ARG A 237 1.30 12.66 -4.53
CA ARG A 237 1.91 12.00 -5.68
C ARG A 237 2.41 13.01 -6.72
N ASP A 238 1.59 13.99 -7.10
CA ASP A 238 1.98 15.09 -8.00
C ASP A 238 3.17 15.89 -7.46
N ALA A 239 3.24 16.08 -6.14
CA ALA A 239 4.35 16.75 -5.48
C ALA A 239 5.65 15.93 -5.54
N MET A 240 5.56 14.61 -5.41
CA MET A 240 6.68 13.68 -5.57
C MET A 240 7.18 13.68 -7.01
N GLU A 241 6.29 13.56 -7.99
CA GLU A 241 6.63 13.56 -9.43
C GLU A 241 7.35 14.84 -9.86
N ARG A 242 6.80 16.00 -9.49
CA ARG A 242 7.42 17.30 -9.79
C ARG A 242 8.82 17.46 -9.17
N ARG A 243 9.11 16.78 -8.06
CA ARG A 243 10.43 16.85 -7.41
C ARG A 243 11.41 15.88 -8.03
N ALA A 244 10.96 14.67 -8.36
CA ALA A 244 11.76 13.70 -9.12
C ALA A 244 12.21 14.29 -10.47
N ALA A 245 11.30 14.94 -11.20
CA ALA A 245 11.60 15.58 -12.49
C ALA A 245 12.55 16.80 -12.41
N ARG A 246 12.74 17.40 -11.23
CA ARG A 246 13.66 18.52 -11.03
C ARG A 246 15.08 18.08 -10.62
N GLN A 247 15.26 16.81 -10.27
CA GLN A 247 16.52 16.23 -9.81
C GLN A 247 17.14 15.25 -10.82
N GLY A 248 16.44 14.95 -11.92
CA GLY A 248 16.94 14.23 -13.09
C GLY A 248 17.33 15.19 -14.21
#